data_AF-A0A259SXL4-F1
#
_entry.id   AF-A0A259SXL4-F1
#
_cell.length_a   1.000
_cell.length_b   1.000
_cell.length_c   1.000
_cell.angle_alpha   90.00
_cell.angle_beta   90.00
_cell.angle_gamma   90.00
#
_symmetry.space_group_name_H-M   'P 1'
#
loop_
_entity.id
_entity.type
_entity.pdbx_description
1 polymer ?
#
loop_
_entity_poly.entity_id
_entity_poly.type
_entity_poly.pdbx_seq_one_letter_code
_entity_poly.pdbx_strand_id
1 'polypeptide(L)'
;MTDAESTTRRAVDAVWLTRTAASTGIPERALAAYASADLIVSAEDPSCGIGWNTLAGIGLIETDHGRHGGAVLGADGRPDPRIRGAALDGNGVMAIPDTDGGAWDGDTVWDRAVGPMQFIPETWRTWGADGDGDGVADPNQIDDAALAAARYLCASGSVATPDGWRRAILRYNDLDQYVADVARAANGYAAAAR
;
A
#
# COMPACT_ATOMS: atom_id res chain seq x y z
N MET A 1 16.54 -17.14 -33.31
CA MET A 1 15.07 -17.04 -33.36
C MET A 1 14.64 -16.88 -31.91
N THR A 2 14.34 -15.64 -31.53
CA THR A 2 14.16 -15.18 -30.15
C THR A 2 12.75 -15.50 -29.68
N ASP A 3 12.59 -16.46 -28.78
CA ASP A 3 11.37 -16.61 -27.97
C ASP A 3 11.47 -15.64 -26.79
N ALA A 4 10.97 -14.43 -27.01
CA ALA A 4 10.59 -13.56 -25.91
C ALA A 4 9.26 -14.11 -25.37
N GLU A 5 9.32 -14.90 -24.29
CA GLU A 5 8.15 -15.24 -23.51
C GLU A 5 7.47 -13.93 -23.09
N SER A 6 6.32 -13.67 -23.69
CA SER A 6 5.38 -12.65 -23.26
C SER A 6 4.89 -13.02 -21.87
N THR A 7 5.59 -12.55 -20.84
CA THR A 7 5.15 -12.58 -19.44
C THR A 7 3.84 -11.81 -19.35
N THR A 8 2.73 -12.51 -19.56
CA THR A 8 1.41 -11.94 -19.33
C THR A 8 1.33 -11.64 -17.85
N ARG A 9 1.37 -10.35 -17.48
CA ARG A 9 1.15 -9.89 -16.10
C ARG A 9 -0.11 -10.60 -15.59
N ARG A 10 0.00 -11.35 -14.48
CA ARG A 10 -1.16 -12.04 -13.89
C ARG A 10 -2.18 -10.97 -13.52
N ALA A 11 -3.30 -10.96 -14.24
CA ALA A 11 -4.39 -10.05 -13.96
C ALA A 11 -5.23 -10.58 -12.80
N VAL A 12 -5.75 -9.68 -11.97
CA VAL A 12 -6.73 -10.01 -10.92
C VAL A 12 -8.00 -10.54 -11.58
N ASP A 13 -8.53 -11.66 -11.08
CA ASP A 13 -9.79 -12.22 -11.58
C ASP A 13 -10.97 -11.28 -11.27
N ALA A 14 -11.69 -10.85 -12.32
CA ALA A 14 -12.74 -9.84 -12.19
C ALA A 14 -13.94 -10.32 -11.36
N VAL A 15 -14.26 -11.62 -11.40
CA VAL A 15 -15.37 -12.20 -10.64
C VAL A 15 -15.00 -12.25 -9.15
N TRP A 16 -13.78 -12.66 -8.83
CA TRP A 16 -13.23 -12.61 -7.49
C TRP A 16 -13.20 -11.18 -6.96
N LEU A 17 -12.76 -10.22 -7.77
CA LEU A 17 -12.68 -8.81 -7.39
C LEU A 17 -14.05 -8.27 -7.00
N THR A 18 -15.04 -8.43 -7.88
CA THR A 18 -16.42 -7.94 -7.65
C THR A 18 -17.02 -8.55 -6.40
N ARG A 19 -16.90 -9.87 -6.22
CA ARG A 19 -17.46 -10.58 -5.07
C ARG A 19 -16.79 -10.17 -3.77
N THR A 20 -15.46 -10.11 -3.77
CA THR A 20 -14.67 -9.79 -2.58
C THR A 20 -14.86 -8.34 -2.17
N ALA A 21 -14.92 -7.40 -3.12
CA ALA A 21 -15.25 -6.01 -2.82
C ALA A 21 -16.64 -5.90 -2.17
N ALA A 22 -17.65 -6.58 -2.72
CA ALA A 22 -19.00 -6.59 -2.17
C ALA A 22 -19.07 -7.18 -0.74
N SER A 23 -18.32 -8.25 -0.45
CA SER A 23 -18.37 -8.90 0.87
C SER A 23 -17.53 -8.19 1.93
N THR A 24 -16.43 -7.55 1.52
CA THR A 24 -15.51 -6.85 2.44
C THR A 24 -15.86 -5.37 2.64
N GLY A 25 -16.60 -4.77 1.70
CA GLY A 25 -16.85 -3.33 1.65
C GLY A 25 -15.67 -2.50 1.14
N ILE A 26 -14.57 -3.13 0.72
CA ILE A 26 -13.43 -2.42 0.12
C ILE A 26 -13.84 -1.93 -1.28
N PRO A 27 -13.56 -0.66 -1.66
CA PRO A 27 -13.75 -0.21 -3.02
C PRO A 27 -12.99 -1.10 -4.02
N GLU A 28 -13.66 -1.57 -5.09
CA GLU A 28 -13.05 -2.46 -6.11
C GLU A 28 -11.72 -1.93 -6.63
N ARG A 29 -11.61 -0.62 -6.85
CA ARG A 29 -10.37 0.01 -7.36
C ARG A 29 -9.17 -0.17 -6.43
N ALA A 30 -9.40 -0.05 -5.12
CA ALA A 30 -8.36 -0.26 -4.12
C ALA A 30 -8.04 -1.75 -3.94
N LEU A 31 -9.07 -2.60 -3.91
CA LEU A 31 -8.88 -4.04 -3.82
C LEU A 31 -8.07 -4.60 -5.00
N ALA A 32 -8.29 -4.08 -6.20
CA ALA A 32 -7.52 -4.45 -7.39
C ALA A 32 -6.02 -4.14 -7.24
N ALA A 33 -5.67 -3.00 -6.63
CA ALA A 33 -4.29 -2.63 -6.37
C ALA A 33 -3.63 -3.57 -5.34
N TYR A 34 -4.32 -3.86 -4.24
CA TYR A 34 -3.80 -4.78 -3.21
C TYR A 34 -3.62 -6.21 -3.74
N ALA A 35 -4.58 -6.70 -4.53
CA ALA A 35 -4.48 -8.03 -5.14
C ALA A 35 -3.40 -8.09 -6.23
N SER A 36 -3.23 -7.03 -7.03
CA SER A 36 -2.13 -6.95 -8.01
C SER A 36 -0.77 -6.95 -7.33
N ALA A 37 -0.59 -6.16 -6.27
CA ALA A 37 0.65 -6.12 -5.50
C ALA A 37 1.02 -7.48 -4.88
N ASP A 38 0.04 -8.18 -4.30
CA ASP A 38 0.19 -9.57 -3.82
C ASP A 38 0.67 -10.49 -4.95
N LEU A 39 -0.01 -10.49 -6.10
CA LEU A 39 0.35 -11.35 -7.24
C LEU A 39 1.75 -11.06 -7.79
N ILE A 40 2.13 -9.78 -7.88
CA ILE A 40 3.44 -9.35 -8.36
C ILE A 40 4.52 -9.82 -7.38
N VAL A 41 4.39 -9.50 -6.09
CA VAL A 41 5.40 -9.86 -5.09
C VAL A 41 5.49 -11.36 -4.87
N SER A 42 4.37 -12.09 -4.96
CA SER A 42 4.38 -13.56 -4.93
C SER A 42 5.17 -14.18 -6.09
N ALA A 43 5.32 -13.47 -7.21
CA ALA A 43 6.17 -13.89 -8.32
C ALA A 43 7.64 -13.44 -8.15
N GLU A 44 7.88 -12.27 -7.57
CA GLU A 44 9.22 -11.69 -7.33
C GLU A 44 9.95 -12.34 -6.15
N ASP A 45 9.26 -12.52 -5.02
CA ASP A 45 9.75 -13.13 -3.79
C ASP A 45 8.71 -14.12 -3.21
N PRO A 46 8.69 -15.37 -3.70
CA PRO A 46 7.77 -16.40 -3.21
C PRO A 46 7.95 -16.75 -1.72
N SER A 47 9.06 -16.37 -1.10
CA SER A 47 9.35 -16.66 0.31
C SER A 47 8.73 -15.66 1.27
N CYS A 48 8.36 -14.48 0.77
CA CYS A 48 7.73 -13.44 1.58
C CYS A 48 6.40 -13.91 2.16
N GLY A 49 5.48 -14.37 1.30
CA GLY A 49 4.15 -14.84 1.71
C GLY A 49 3.23 -13.72 2.22
N ILE A 50 3.38 -12.49 1.70
CA ILE A 50 2.41 -11.41 1.92
C ILE A 50 1.09 -11.74 1.21
N GLY A 51 -0.02 -11.26 1.76
CA GLY A 51 -1.34 -11.40 1.14
C GLY A 51 -2.04 -10.05 0.96
N TRP A 52 -2.92 -9.95 -0.04
CA TRP A 52 -3.71 -8.75 -0.35
C TRP A 52 -4.43 -8.16 0.87
N ASN A 53 -4.87 -9.03 1.80
CA ASN A 53 -5.60 -8.63 3.00
C ASN A 53 -4.72 -7.87 4.00
N THR A 54 -3.40 -8.12 4.02
CA THR A 54 -2.46 -7.31 4.82
C THR A 54 -2.36 -5.90 4.27
N LEU A 55 -2.21 -5.76 2.94
CA LEU A 55 -2.15 -4.46 2.26
C LEU A 55 -3.47 -3.69 2.42
N ALA A 56 -4.61 -4.38 2.30
CA ALA A 56 -5.92 -3.79 2.57
C ALA A 56 -6.08 -3.38 4.05
N GLY A 57 -5.52 -4.15 4.98
CA GLY A 57 -5.49 -3.78 6.40
C GLY A 57 -4.77 -2.45 6.61
N ILE A 58 -3.59 -2.27 6.00
CA ILE A 58 -2.84 -1.01 6.03
C ILE A 58 -3.65 0.11 5.35
N GLY A 59 -4.16 -0.13 4.15
CA GLY A 59 -4.96 0.85 3.40
C GLY A 59 -6.18 1.37 4.15
N LEU A 60 -6.84 0.52 4.94
CA LEU A 60 -7.93 0.93 5.83
C LEU A 60 -7.42 1.92 6.89
N ILE A 61 -6.37 1.55 7.61
CA ILE A 61 -5.86 2.32 8.75
C ILE A 61 -5.25 3.64 8.29
N GLU A 62 -4.54 3.64 7.16
CA GLU A 62 -3.90 4.84 6.64
C GLU A 62 -4.90 5.84 6.08
N THR A 63 -5.82 5.39 5.20
CA THR A 63 -6.66 6.32 4.44
C THR A 63 -8.08 5.84 4.13
N ASP A 64 -8.58 4.83 4.83
CA ASP A 64 -9.88 4.21 4.52
C ASP A 64 -9.98 3.76 3.04
N HIS A 65 -8.89 3.17 2.51
CA HIS A 65 -8.73 2.75 1.11
C HIS A 65 -8.76 3.92 0.12
N GLY A 66 -8.04 5.00 0.42
CA GLY A 66 -7.97 6.19 -0.42
C GLY A 66 -9.20 7.11 -0.32
N ARG A 67 -10.00 7.01 0.74
CA ARG A 67 -11.21 7.82 0.97
C ARG A 67 -11.07 8.90 2.05
N HIS A 68 -9.92 8.96 2.71
CA HIS A 68 -9.65 9.96 3.73
C HIS A 68 -9.81 11.40 3.22
N GLY A 69 -10.33 12.29 4.06
CA GLY A 69 -10.50 13.70 3.72
C GLY A 69 -11.54 13.97 2.62
N GLY A 70 -12.43 13.01 2.33
CA GLY A 70 -13.42 13.10 1.26
C GLY A 70 -12.87 12.76 -0.12
N ALA A 71 -11.66 12.20 -0.18
CA ALA A 71 -11.05 11.74 -1.43
C ALA A 71 -11.86 10.61 -2.07
N VAL A 72 -11.84 10.58 -3.39
CA VAL A 72 -12.40 9.48 -4.19
C VAL A 72 -11.31 9.00 -5.15
N LEU A 73 -11.06 7.70 -5.17
CA LEU A 73 -10.15 7.10 -6.14
C LEU A 73 -10.77 7.14 -7.54
N GLY A 74 -10.04 7.77 -8.47
CA GLY A 74 -10.33 7.69 -9.89
C GLY A 74 -10.09 6.28 -10.44
N ALA A 75 -10.59 6.04 -11.66
CA ALA A 75 -10.31 4.79 -12.37
C ALA A 75 -8.81 4.57 -12.61
N ASP A 76 -8.04 5.66 -12.72
CA ASP A 76 -6.58 5.68 -12.82
C ASP A 76 -5.86 5.41 -11.49
N GLY A 77 -6.59 5.21 -10.38
CA GLY A 77 -6.01 4.87 -9.08
C GLY A 77 -5.50 6.06 -8.27
N ARG A 78 -5.71 7.30 -8.75
CA ARG A 78 -5.30 8.50 -8.02
C ARG A 78 -6.49 9.05 -7.21
N PRO A 79 -6.30 9.41 -5.93
CA PRO A 79 -7.33 10.04 -5.12
C PRO A 79 -7.47 11.52 -5.50
N ASP A 80 -8.72 11.99 -5.59
CA ASP A 80 -9.05 13.42 -5.71
C ASP A 80 -10.02 13.84 -4.58
N PRO A 81 -9.66 14.84 -3.74
CA PRO A 81 -8.35 15.49 -3.66
C PRO A 81 -7.23 14.52 -3.29
N ARG A 82 -5.98 14.92 -3.60
CA ARG A 82 -4.79 14.18 -3.17
C ARG A 82 -4.74 14.09 -1.64
N ILE A 83 -4.33 12.94 -1.13
CA ILE A 83 -4.26 12.68 0.31
C ILE A 83 -2.88 13.07 0.85
N ARG A 84 -2.84 13.96 1.83
CA ARG A 84 -1.64 14.38 2.54
C ARG A 84 -1.86 14.25 4.04
N GLY A 85 -0.92 13.64 4.73
CA GLY A 85 -0.90 13.57 6.19
C GLY A 85 -0.61 14.92 6.84
N ALA A 86 -0.65 14.93 8.16
CA ALA A 86 -0.17 16.07 8.94
C ALA A 86 1.33 16.29 8.71
N ALA A 87 1.79 17.53 8.92
CA ALA A 87 3.22 17.82 8.97
C ALA A 87 3.85 17.03 10.11
N LEU A 88 4.97 16.38 9.82
CA LEU A 88 5.73 15.61 10.81
C LEU A 88 6.69 16.56 11.54
N ASP A 89 6.13 17.45 12.35
CA ASP A 89 6.84 18.57 13.00
C ASP A 89 7.24 18.31 14.47
N GLY A 90 6.97 17.10 14.98
CA GLY A 90 7.22 16.74 16.37
C GLY A 90 6.07 17.04 17.34
N ASN A 91 4.97 17.66 16.89
CA ASN A 91 3.82 17.99 17.73
C ASN A 91 2.79 16.84 17.76
N GLY A 92 3.09 15.82 18.56
CA GLY A 92 2.21 14.63 18.70
C GLY A 92 2.38 13.57 17.61
N VAL A 93 3.30 13.81 16.67
CA VAL A 93 3.80 12.88 15.65
C VAL A 93 5.33 12.92 15.66
N MET A 94 5.98 11.98 14.96
CA MET A 94 7.43 12.02 14.77
C MET A 94 7.85 13.32 14.06
N ALA A 95 9.02 13.87 14.39
CA ALA A 95 9.60 14.99 13.67
C ALA A 95 10.45 14.46 12.50
N ILE A 96 10.05 14.76 11.26
CA ILE A 96 10.75 14.38 10.02
C ILE A 96 10.92 15.63 9.15
N PRO A 97 12.11 16.25 9.12
CA PRO A 97 12.38 17.39 8.23
C PRO A 97 12.20 17.01 6.76
N ASP A 98 11.95 18.00 5.89
CA ASP A 98 11.83 17.81 4.44
C ASP A 98 13.02 17.00 3.86
N THR A 99 12.71 15.97 3.07
CA THR A 99 13.70 15.09 2.45
C THR A 99 13.70 15.09 0.92
N ASP A 100 12.75 15.78 0.29
CA ASP A 100 12.56 15.77 -1.17
C ASP A 100 12.39 17.16 -1.81
N GLY A 101 12.48 18.24 -1.02
CA GLY A 101 12.29 19.61 -1.49
C GLY A 101 10.81 19.97 -1.69
N GLY A 102 9.90 19.27 -1.01
CA GLY A 102 8.44 19.37 -1.19
C GLY A 102 7.92 18.76 -2.49
N ALA A 103 8.66 17.83 -3.10
CA ALA A 103 8.33 17.26 -4.41
C ALA A 103 7.01 16.49 -4.38
N TRP A 104 6.78 15.70 -3.32
CA TRP A 104 5.56 14.90 -3.21
C TRP A 104 4.45 15.56 -2.40
N ASP A 105 4.78 16.31 -1.37
CA ASP A 105 3.80 16.87 -0.43
C ASP A 105 3.63 18.40 -0.46
N GLY A 106 4.52 19.11 -1.16
CA GLY A 106 4.52 20.56 -1.27
C GLY A 106 5.02 21.30 -0.03
N ASP A 107 5.51 20.59 1.00
CA ASP A 107 6.01 21.18 2.24
C ASP A 107 7.55 21.16 2.22
N THR A 108 8.16 22.34 2.18
CA THR A 108 9.64 22.46 2.09
C THR A 108 10.30 22.57 3.47
N VAL A 109 9.58 22.21 4.54
CA VAL A 109 10.08 22.30 5.92
C VAL A 109 9.97 20.96 6.63
N TRP A 110 8.80 20.33 6.56
CA TRP A 110 8.53 19.05 7.21
C TRP A 110 7.88 18.09 6.22
N ASP A 111 8.39 16.87 6.16
CA ASP A 111 7.77 15.81 5.36
C ASP A 111 6.36 15.50 5.89
N ARG A 112 5.50 15.06 4.97
CA ARG A 112 4.16 14.54 5.24
C ARG A 112 4.04 13.14 4.67
N ALA A 113 3.17 12.35 5.27
CA ALA A 113 2.76 11.09 4.66
C ALA A 113 1.94 11.33 3.38
N VAL A 114 2.30 10.65 2.30
CA VAL A 114 1.76 10.90 0.95
C VAL A 114 0.89 9.74 0.47
N GLY A 115 -0.29 10.10 -0.05
CA GLY A 115 -1.13 9.21 -0.84
C GLY A 115 -1.86 8.12 -0.04
N PRO A 116 -2.49 7.17 -0.75
CA PRO A 116 -3.39 6.16 -0.16
C PRO A 116 -2.74 5.24 0.88
N MET A 117 -1.43 5.04 0.80
CA MET A 117 -0.66 4.20 1.73
C MET A 117 0.26 5.02 2.64
N GLN A 118 0.13 6.36 2.64
CA GLN A 118 0.79 7.27 3.59
C GLN A 118 2.32 7.10 3.66
N PHE A 119 2.99 6.98 2.51
CA PHE A 119 4.44 6.90 2.46
C PHE A 119 5.11 8.22 2.84
N ILE A 120 6.16 8.14 3.65
CA ILE A 120 7.08 9.27 3.86
C ILE A 120 8.00 9.40 2.62
N PRO A 121 8.28 10.61 2.12
CA PRO A 121 9.11 10.82 0.93
C PRO A 121 10.46 10.09 0.95
N GLU A 122 11.17 10.08 2.07
CA GLU A 122 12.42 9.31 2.19
C GLU A 122 12.23 7.79 2.02
N THR A 123 11.13 7.24 2.56
CA THR A 123 10.80 5.82 2.35
C THR A 123 10.44 5.57 0.89
N TRP A 124 9.66 6.47 0.28
CA TRP A 124 9.30 6.39 -1.14
C TRP A 124 10.51 6.40 -2.06
N ARG A 125 11.54 7.22 -1.77
CA ARG A 125 12.80 7.26 -2.53
C ARG A 125 13.47 5.88 -2.64
N THR A 126 13.27 5.00 -1.66
CA THR A 126 13.87 3.66 -1.64
C THR A 126 12.93 2.59 -2.17
N TRP A 127 11.64 2.69 -1.87
CA TRP A 127 10.66 1.60 -2.10
C TRP A 127 9.62 1.89 -3.17
N GLY A 128 9.60 3.11 -3.72
CA GLY A 128 8.68 3.51 -4.78
C GLY A 128 8.72 2.51 -5.94
N ALA A 129 7.53 2.21 -6.46
CA ALA A 129 7.33 1.18 -7.46
C ALA A 129 6.32 1.65 -8.50
N ASP A 130 6.48 1.18 -9.73
CA ASP A 130 5.51 1.35 -10.82
C ASP A 130 4.61 0.10 -10.84
N GLY A 131 3.47 0.21 -10.16
CA GLY A 131 2.52 -0.88 -9.94
C GLY A 131 1.51 -1.04 -11.07
N ASP A 132 1.14 0.04 -11.75
CA ASP A 132 0.24 -0.02 -12.91
C ASP A 132 0.98 -0.25 -14.24
N GLY A 133 2.29 -0.01 -14.29
CA GLY A 133 3.13 -0.16 -15.47
C GLY A 133 3.09 1.05 -16.42
N ASP A 134 2.73 2.23 -15.95
CA ASP A 134 2.71 3.46 -16.75
C ASP A 134 4.12 4.07 -16.96
N GLY A 135 5.13 3.53 -16.28
CA GLY A 135 6.53 3.96 -16.33
C GLY A 135 6.90 5.01 -15.29
N VAL A 136 5.97 5.39 -14.39
CA VAL A 136 6.17 6.39 -13.34
C VAL A 136 5.83 5.79 -11.98
N ALA A 137 6.73 5.93 -11.01
CA ALA A 137 6.42 5.62 -9.61
C ALA A 137 5.84 6.88 -8.94
N ASP A 138 4.53 6.90 -8.68
CA ASP A 138 3.79 7.99 -8.03
C ASP A 138 3.17 7.52 -6.69
N PRO A 139 3.58 8.09 -5.52
CA PRO A 139 3.03 7.70 -4.23
C PRO A 139 1.54 8.03 -4.08
N ASN A 140 0.98 8.86 -4.96
CA ASN A 140 -0.45 9.15 -5.01
C ASN A 140 -1.24 8.08 -5.78
N GLN A 141 -0.59 7.25 -6.59
CA GLN A 141 -1.23 6.16 -7.32
C GLN A 141 -1.30 4.94 -6.38
N ILE A 142 -2.50 4.43 -6.13
CA ILE A 142 -2.72 3.28 -5.24
C ILE A 142 -2.05 1.97 -5.67
N ASP A 143 -1.87 1.65 -6.97
CA ASP A 143 -1.16 0.44 -7.41
C ASP A 143 0.33 0.52 -7.08
N ASP A 144 0.94 1.68 -7.38
CA ASP A 144 2.32 2.00 -7.06
C ASP A 144 2.55 1.94 -5.56
N ALA A 145 1.69 2.60 -4.81
CA ALA A 145 1.74 2.63 -3.35
C ALA A 145 1.52 1.24 -2.74
N ALA A 146 0.61 0.43 -3.27
CA ALA A 146 0.38 -0.94 -2.81
C ALA A 146 1.58 -1.84 -3.10
N LEU A 147 2.18 -1.75 -4.30
CA LEU A 147 3.35 -2.54 -4.67
C LEU A 147 4.58 -2.13 -3.86
N ALA A 148 4.80 -0.83 -3.66
CA ALA A 148 5.85 -0.31 -2.79
C ALA A 148 5.70 -0.83 -1.35
N ALA A 149 4.48 -0.78 -0.80
CA ALA A 149 4.19 -1.30 0.54
C ALA A 149 4.47 -2.81 0.64
N ALA A 150 4.06 -3.57 -0.38
CA ALA A 150 4.29 -5.02 -0.40
C ALA A 150 5.79 -5.36 -0.39
N ARG A 151 6.57 -4.71 -1.27
CA ARG A 151 8.03 -4.89 -1.32
C ARG A 151 8.71 -4.44 -0.02
N TYR A 152 8.28 -3.31 0.54
CA TYR A 152 8.82 -2.79 1.80
C TYR A 152 8.62 -3.77 2.96
N LEU A 153 7.42 -4.36 3.08
CA LEU A 153 7.14 -5.35 4.12
C LEU A 153 7.96 -6.64 3.91
N CYS A 154 8.04 -7.13 2.66
CA CYS A 154 8.81 -8.33 2.32
C CYS A 154 10.32 -8.18 2.53
N ALA A 155 10.85 -6.96 2.51
CA ALA A 155 12.24 -6.70 2.88
C ALA A 155 12.58 -7.07 4.33
N SER A 156 11.58 -7.31 5.17
CA SER A 156 11.72 -7.82 6.54
C SER A 156 11.91 -9.35 6.60
N GLY A 157 11.97 -10.01 5.44
CA GLY A 157 11.93 -11.46 5.29
C GLY A 157 10.50 -11.99 5.23
N SER A 158 10.33 -13.28 5.51
CA SER A 158 9.01 -13.92 5.45
C SER A 158 8.01 -13.28 6.41
N VAL A 159 6.86 -12.86 5.87
CA VAL A 159 5.70 -12.37 6.61
C VAL A 159 4.61 -13.44 6.76
N ALA A 160 4.87 -14.66 6.31
CA ALA A 160 3.95 -15.80 6.43
C ALA A 160 3.81 -16.32 7.88
N THR A 161 4.68 -15.89 8.80
CA THR A 161 4.63 -16.24 10.22
C THR A 161 4.14 -15.06 11.06
N PRO A 162 3.44 -15.29 12.19
CA PRO A 162 2.98 -14.19 13.05
C PRO A 162 4.10 -13.23 13.49
N ASP A 163 5.26 -13.76 13.87
CA ASP A 163 6.40 -12.94 14.29
C ASP A 163 7.01 -12.17 13.12
N GLY A 164 7.13 -12.79 11.94
CA GLY A 164 7.62 -12.14 10.74
C GLY A 164 6.71 -11.02 10.28
N TRP A 165 5.42 -11.28 10.24
CA TRP A 165 4.39 -10.30 9.93
C TRP A 165 4.42 -9.12 10.90
N ARG A 166 4.43 -9.38 12.21
CA ARG A 166 4.50 -8.34 13.24
C ARG A 166 5.74 -7.46 13.09
N ARG A 167 6.92 -8.06 12.85
CA ARG A 167 8.15 -7.29 12.60
C ARG A 167 8.05 -6.40 11.36
N ALA A 168 7.42 -6.89 10.29
CA ALA A 168 7.23 -6.10 9.07
C ALA A 168 6.28 -4.92 9.31
N ILE A 169 5.16 -5.14 10.01
CA ILE A 169 4.19 -4.08 10.30
C ILE A 169 4.76 -3.01 11.24
N LEU A 170 5.58 -3.40 12.23
CA LEU A 170 6.28 -2.44 13.09
C LEU A 170 7.28 -1.56 12.33
N ARG A 171 7.80 -2.02 11.19
CA ARG A 171 8.62 -1.16 10.32
C ARG A 171 7.79 -0.13 9.57
N TYR A 172 6.56 -0.47 9.23
CA TYR A 172 5.60 0.47 8.63
C TYR A 172 5.20 1.56 9.63
N ASN A 173 4.89 1.16 10.86
CA ASN A 173 4.60 2.08 11.96
C ASN A 173 4.92 1.39 13.30
N ASP A 174 5.86 1.95 14.07
CA ASP A 174 6.39 1.37 15.32
C ASP A 174 5.44 1.59 16.51
N LEU A 175 4.18 1.17 16.34
CA LEU A 175 3.13 1.27 17.34
C LEU A 175 2.37 -0.05 17.45
N ASP A 176 2.31 -0.59 18.67
CA ASP A 176 1.61 -1.85 18.92
C ASP A 176 0.11 -1.78 18.61
N GLN A 177 -0.53 -0.63 18.84
CA GLN A 177 -1.93 -0.48 18.45
C GLN A 177 -2.11 -0.57 16.93
N TYR A 178 -1.15 -0.05 16.16
CA TYR A 178 -1.20 -0.10 14.71
C TYR A 178 -1.12 -1.55 14.23
N VAL A 179 -0.19 -2.34 14.77
CA VAL A 179 -0.10 -3.79 14.50
C VAL A 179 -1.43 -4.49 14.78
N ALA A 180 -2.04 -4.21 15.93
CA ALA A 180 -3.30 -4.84 16.34
C ALA A 180 -4.48 -4.44 15.41
N ASP A 181 -4.54 -3.18 14.99
CA ASP A 181 -5.60 -2.66 14.13
C ASP A 181 -5.49 -3.18 12.71
N VAL A 182 -4.27 -3.20 12.14
CA VAL A 182 -4.01 -3.85 10.83
C VAL A 182 -4.33 -5.33 10.89
N ALA A 183 -3.94 -6.05 11.96
CA ALA A 183 -4.24 -7.47 12.10
C ALA A 183 -5.76 -7.72 12.19
N ARG A 184 -6.49 -6.88 12.92
CA ARG A 184 -7.95 -6.97 13.02
C ARG A 184 -8.61 -6.77 11.66
N ALA A 185 -8.20 -5.74 10.93
CA ALA A 185 -8.71 -5.44 9.60
C ALA A 185 -8.41 -6.58 8.60
N ALA A 186 -7.14 -7.00 8.51
CA ALA A 186 -6.69 -8.04 7.58
C ALA A 186 -7.38 -9.39 7.82
N ASN A 187 -7.58 -9.77 9.09
CA ASN A 187 -8.32 -10.99 9.43
C ASN A 187 -9.82 -10.87 9.14
N GLY A 188 -10.40 -9.69 9.38
CA GLY A 188 -11.80 -9.40 9.03
C GLY A 188 -12.06 -9.55 7.52
N TYR A 189 -11.19 -8.96 6.69
CA TYR A 189 -11.28 -9.09 5.24
C TYR A 189 -11.11 -10.53 4.76
N ALA A 190 -10.11 -11.25 5.30
CA ALA A 190 -9.90 -12.65 4.96
C ALA A 190 -11.06 -13.56 5.37
N ALA A 191 -11.80 -13.22 6.44
CA ALA A 191 -13.00 -13.95 6.85
C ALA A 191 -14.20 -13.64 5.94
N ALA A 192 -14.38 -12.37 5.55
CA ALA A 192 -15.48 -11.93 4.69
C ALA A 192 -15.32 -12.35 3.22
N ALA A 193 -14.10 -12.60 2.75
CA ALA A 193 -13.81 -13.02 1.38
C ALA A 193 -14.02 -14.52 1.10
N ARG A 194 -14.50 -15.30 2.08
CA ARG A 194 -14.70 -16.75 1.98
C ARG A 194 -16.02 -17.13 1.31
#